data_AF-A0A917ULJ7-F1
#
_entry.id   AF-A0A917ULJ7-F1
#
_cell.length_a   1.000
_cell.length_b   1.000
_cell.length_c   1.000
_cell.angle_alpha   90.00
_cell.angle_beta   90.00
_cell.angle_gamma   90.00
#
_symmetry.space_group_name_H-M   'P 1'
#
loop_
_entity.id
_entity.type
_entity.pdbx_description
1 polymer ?
#
loop_
_entity_poly.entity_id
_entity_poly.type
_entity_poly.pdbx_seq_one_letter_code
_entity_poly.pdbx_strand_id
1 'polypeptide(L)'
;MRTPLTLLLLTGLSFAGAQETLYAPAPPAGSAFVRVVTVDAGRDVTLDGRAFTPAAKAPAVSAYRVVPQGAHALRAGSSTLTLNVQGGAYQTVVLRGGHLTALEAEAPAGLTRARLTLYNLSDAPATLSTADGRTALLGDVAPGAQRSLSVNAVSAALGVFGNGKAVATFPAEALHAGASYSAFVFGHGQDRSALWVQPTLK
;
A
#
# COMPACT_ATOMS: atom_id res chain seq x y z
N MET A 1 23.80 58.43 -27.54
CA MET A 1 22.81 57.47 -26.99
C MET A 1 23.37 56.06 -27.18
N ARG A 2 23.67 55.34 -26.09
CA ARG A 2 24.20 53.97 -26.12
C ARG A 2 23.22 53.08 -25.35
N THR A 3 22.55 52.18 -26.05
CA THR A 3 21.65 51.15 -25.50
C THR A 3 22.48 49.95 -25.03
N PRO A 4 22.31 49.43 -23.81
CA PRO A 4 22.94 48.19 -23.41
C PRO A 4 22.06 46.98 -23.79
N LEU A 5 22.69 46.02 -24.48
CA LEU A 5 22.13 44.72 -24.82
C LEU A 5 22.20 43.82 -23.58
N THR A 6 21.05 43.45 -23.02
CA THR A 6 20.96 42.57 -21.84
C THR A 6 20.94 41.11 -22.30
N LEU A 7 21.94 40.34 -21.88
CA LEU A 7 22.10 38.91 -22.15
C LEU A 7 21.25 38.09 -21.16
N LEU A 8 20.27 37.34 -21.66
CA LEU A 8 19.40 36.47 -20.88
C LEU A 8 20.03 35.06 -20.77
N LEU A 9 20.54 34.70 -19.58
CA LEU A 9 20.97 33.33 -19.28
C LEU A 9 19.75 32.47 -18.91
N LEU A 10 19.41 31.47 -19.72
CA LEU A 10 18.49 30.40 -19.35
C LEU A 10 19.27 29.32 -18.58
N THR A 11 19.08 29.26 -17.26
CA THR A 11 19.49 28.11 -16.44
C THR A 11 18.51 26.96 -16.63
N GLY A 12 18.96 25.86 -17.23
CA GLY A 12 18.19 24.62 -17.28
C GLY A 12 18.09 24.00 -15.90
N LEU A 13 16.86 23.83 -15.40
CA LEU A 13 16.56 23.00 -14.23
C LEU A 13 16.68 21.54 -14.65
N SER A 14 17.76 20.87 -14.21
CA SER A 14 17.86 19.42 -14.30
C SER A 14 16.84 18.79 -13.35
N PHE A 15 15.85 18.09 -13.88
CA PHE A 15 14.98 17.22 -13.09
C PHE A 15 15.82 16.04 -12.59
N ALA A 16 16.09 16.00 -11.29
CA ALA A 16 16.62 14.82 -10.64
C ALA A 16 15.57 13.70 -10.71
N GLY A 17 15.74 12.76 -11.64
CA GLY A 17 14.99 11.52 -11.65
C GLY A 17 15.28 10.75 -10.37
N ALA A 18 14.22 10.29 -9.69
CA ALA A 18 14.33 9.41 -8.55
C ALA A 18 15.17 8.18 -8.95
N GLN A 19 16.29 7.96 -8.27
CA GLN A 19 17.03 6.71 -8.39
C GLN A 19 16.11 5.58 -7.92
N GLU A 20 15.63 4.76 -8.86
CA GLU A 20 15.01 3.48 -8.53
C GLU A 20 16.07 2.63 -7.81
N THR A 21 15.93 2.49 -6.51
CA THR A 21 16.75 1.54 -5.75
C THR A 21 16.34 0.13 -6.13
N LEU A 22 17.32 -0.75 -6.35
CA LEU A 22 17.10 -2.16 -6.74
C LEU A 22 16.22 -2.94 -5.73
N TYR A 23 16.12 -2.46 -4.50
CA TYR A 23 15.29 -3.02 -3.43
C TYR A 23 14.26 -2.01 -2.95
N ALA A 24 13.15 -2.49 -2.39
CA ALA A 24 12.26 -1.61 -1.66
C ALA A 24 13.00 -1.00 -0.46
N PRO A 25 12.80 0.30 -0.17
CA PRO A 25 13.38 0.94 0.98
C PRO A 25 12.92 0.23 2.25
N ALA A 26 13.83 0.07 3.22
CA ALA A 26 13.49 -0.33 4.58
C ALA A 26 13.21 0.93 5.43
N PRO A 27 12.38 0.84 6.49
CA PRO A 27 12.23 1.94 7.44
C PRO A 27 13.59 2.33 8.05
N PRO A 28 13.85 3.64 8.25
CA PRO A 28 15.00 4.08 9.06
C PRO A 28 15.06 3.39 10.41
N ALA A 29 16.26 3.26 10.99
CA ALA A 29 16.44 2.66 12.30
C ALA A 29 15.55 3.33 13.36
N GLY A 30 14.86 2.53 14.18
CA GLY A 30 13.92 3.03 15.19
C GLY A 30 12.62 3.61 14.63
N SER A 31 12.25 3.29 13.39
CA SER A 31 10.99 3.72 12.76
C SER A 31 10.32 2.58 12.00
N ALA A 32 9.08 2.80 11.59
CA ALA A 32 8.30 1.91 10.75
C ALA A 32 7.67 2.69 9.60
N PHE A 33 7.13 1.95 8.64
CA PHE A 33 6.25 2.51 7.64
C PHE A 33 4.80 2.25 8.00
N VAL A 34 4.00 3.32 8.06
CA VAL A 34 2.57 3.27 8.34
C VAL A 34 1.79 3.79 7.13
N ARG A 35 0.75 3.08 6.70
CA ARG A 35 -0.21 3.54 5.68
C ARG A 35 -1.64 3.40 6.17
N VAL A 36 -2.54 4.16 5.55
CA VAL A 36 -3.99 4.04 5.76
C VAL A 36 -4.67 3.51 4.50
N VAL A 37 -5.59 2.58 4.69
CA VAL A 37 -6.46 2.03 3.64
C VAL A 37 -7.89 2.45 3.94
N THR A 38 -8.49 3.25 3.06
CA THR A 38 -9.87 3.72 3.15
C THR A 38 -10.78 2.76 2.39
N VAL A 39 -11.77 2.18 3.07
CA VAL A 39 -12.67 1.17 2.49
C VAL A 39 -13.92 1.78 1.86
N ASP A 40 -14.57 2.74 2.53
CA ASP A 40 -15.91 3.23 2.17
C ASP A 40 -16.01 4.76 2.12
N ALA A 41 -15.82 5.46 3.24
CA ALA A 41 -15.92 6.91 3.34
C ALA A 41 -14.57 7.49 3.78
N GLY A 42 -14.01 8.35 2.95
CA GLY A 42 -12.78 9.08 3.27
C GLY A 42 -12.98 10.03 4.43
N ARG A 43 -11.98 10.09 5.32
CA ARG A 43 -11.83 11.13 6.34
C ARG A 43 -10.37 11.52 6.40
N ASP A 44 -10.11 12.75 6.81
CA ASP A 44 -8.75 13.14 7.20
C ASP A 44 -8.32 12.29 8.38
N VAL A 45 -7.11 11.74 8.29
CA VAL A 45 -6.45 11.04 9.37
C VAL A 45 -5.32 11.90 9.88
N THR A 46 -5.23 12.01 11.21
CA THR A 46 -4.10 12.66 11.89
C THR A 46 -3.30 11.64 12.67
N LEU A 47 -2.01 11.92 12.86
CA LEU A 47 -1.07 11.19 13.69
C LEU A 47 -0.51 12.18 14.70
N ASP A 48 -0.74 11.92 15.99
CA ASP A 48 -0.33 12.80 17.09
C ASP A 48 -0.77 14.26 16.90
N GLY A 49 -1.98 14.44 16.36
CA GLY A 49 -2.58 15.75 16.10
C GLY A 49 -2.08 16.46 14.83
N ARG A 50 -1.18 15.84 14.07
CA ARG A 50 -0.68 16.38 12.79
C ARG A 50 -1.32 15.66 11.60
N ALA A 51 -1.51 16.37 10.48
CA ALA A 51 -2.07 15.78 9.26
C ALA A 51 -1.26 14.54 8.82
N PHE A 52 -1.95 13.40 8.67
CA PHE A 52 -1.35 12.13 8.27
C PHE A 52 -1.70 11.75 6.84
N THR A 53 -2.98 11.53 6.55
CA THR A 53 -3.50 11.29 5.20
C THR A 53 -4.75 12.12 4.98
N PRO A 54 -4.90 12.84 3.87
CA PRO A 54 -6.14 13.55 3.58
C PRO A 54 -7.27 12.56 3.29
N ALA A 55 -8.51 13.01 3.41
CA ALA A 55 -9.68 12.29 2.92
C ALA A 55 -9.51 11.97 1.43
N ALA A 56 -9.83 10.74 1.05
CA ALA A 56 -9.73 10.24 -0.32
C ALA A 56 -11.04 9.58 -0.75
N LYS A 57 -11.33 9.58 -2.06
CA LYS A 57 -12.44 8.81 -2.62
C LYS A 57 -12.14 7.32 -2.43
N ALA A 58 -13.05 6.60 -1.80
CA ALA A 58 -12.86 5.18 -1.52
C ALA A 58 -13.25 4.28 -2.71
N PRO A 59 -12.69 3.05 -2.78
CA PRO A 59 -11.60 2.55 -1.95
C PRO A 59 -10.26 3.22 -2.32
N ALA A 60 -9.40 3.45 -1.33
CA ALA A 60 -8.09 4.08 -1.54
C ALA A 60 -7.01 3.51 -0.62
N VAL A 61 -5.77 3.48 -1.10
CA VAL A 61 -4.59 3.06 -0.33
C VAL A 61 -3.60 4.21 -0.34
N SER A 62 -3.22 4.71 0.83
CA SER A 62 -2.21 5.77 0.91
C SER A 62 -0.81 5.24 0.60
N ALA A 63 0.09 6.14 0.18
CA ALA A 63 1.52 5.88 0.32
C ALA A 63 1.87 5.63 1.80
N TYR A 64 2.96 4.92 2.02
CA TYR A 64 3.53 4.75 3.35
C TYR A 64 4.21 6.05 3.81
N ARG A 65 4.13 6.30 5.11
CA ARG A 65 4.85 7.38 5.79
C ARG A 65 5.72 6.81 6.90
N VAL A 66 6.85 7.48 7.15
CA VAL A 66 7.75 7.12 8.24
C VAL A 66 7.16 7.55 9.58
N VAL A 67 7.08 6.62 10.53
CA VAL A 67 6.60 6.86 11.90
C VAL A 67 7.63 6.30 12.87
N PRO A 68 8.08 7.06 13.88
CA PRO A 68 8.96 6.53 14.92
C PRO A 68 8.38 5.28 15.60
N GLN A 69 9.25 4.45 16.16
CA GLN A 69 8.78 3.35 17.01
C GLN A 69 8.16 3.90 18.30
N GLY A 70 7.16 3.21 18.83
CA GLY A 70 6.46 3.58 20.05
C GLY A 70 4.95 3.75 19.86
N ALA A 71 4.32 4.35 20.86
CA ALA A 71 2.88 4.58 20.87
C ALA A 71 2.53 5.89 20.15
N HIS A 72 1.63 5.82 19.17
CA HIS A 72 1.14 6.97 18.42
C HIS A 72 -0.38 6.98 18.38
N ALA A 73 -0.99 8.16 18.43
CA ALA A 73 -2.44 8.31 18.35
C ALA A 73 -2.85 8.66 16.91
N LEU A 74 -3.45 7.70 16.20
CA LEU A 74 -4.15 7.99 14.95
C LEU A 74 -5.59 8.42 15.24
N ARG A 75 -6.08 9.45 14.55
CA ARG A 75 -7.46 9.92 14.67
C ARG A 75 -8.12 10.15 13.33
N ALA A 76 -9.39 9.75 13.22
CA ALA A 76 -10.27 10.01 12.08
C ALA A 76 -11.65 10.48 12.58
N GLY A 77 -11.88 11.80 12.63
CA GLY A 77 -13.03 12.37 13.34
C GLY A 77 -12.98 12.04 14.83
N SER A 78 -14.03 11.39 15.37
CA SER A 78 -14.08 10.94 16.77
C SER A 78 -13.37 9.62 17.04
N SER A 79 -13.04 8.83 16.00
CA SER A 79 -12.31 7.57 16.20
C SER A 79 -10.85 7.85 16.53
N THR A 80 -10.36 7.22 17.61
CA THR A 80 -8.95 7.25 18.00
C THR A 80 -8.43 5.82 18.12
N LEU A 81 -7.29 5.55 17.49
CA LEU A 81 -6.55 4.29 17.59
C LEU A 81 -5.17 4.59 18.18
N THR A 82 -4.83 3.95 19.29
CA THR A 82 -3.44 3.94 19.78
C THR A 82 -2.69 2.84 19.03
N LEU A 83 -1.75 3.24 18.18
CA LEU A 83 -0.92 2.37 17.37
C LEU A 83 0.45 2.21 18.03
N ASN A 84 0.77 1.00 18.47
CA ASN A 84 2.09 0.66 19.01
C ASN A 84 2.98 0.14 17.89
N VAL A 85 3.77 1.04 17.33
CA VAL A 85 4.61 0.79 16.16
C VAL A 85 5.94 0.17 16.59
N GLN A 86 6.29 -0.97 15.99
CA GLN A 86 7.60 -1.62 16.16
C GLN A 86 8.57 -1.17 15.07
N GLY A 87 9.85 -0.99 15.42
CA GLY A 87 10.89 -0.65 14.45
C GLY A 87 11.00 -1.69 13.32
N GLY A 88 11.16 -1.22 12.08
CA GLY A 88 11.28 -2.04 10.88
C GLY A 88 9.96 -2.60 10.34
N ALA A 89 8.83 -2.35 11.01
CA ALA A 89 7.54 -2.89 10.59
C ALA A 89 6.92 -2.14 9.39
N TYR A 90 6.05 -2.85 8.66
CA TYR A 90 5.12 -2.29 7.69
C TYR A 90 3.72 -2.44 8.26
N GLN A 91 3.16 -1.32 8.69
CA GLN A 91 1.88 -1.28 9.38
C GLN A 91 0.80 -0.73 8.45
N THR A 92 -0.24 -1.53 8.25
CA THR A 92 -1.45 -1.11 7.54
C THR A 92 -2.54 -0.81 8.57
N VAL A 93 -3.15 0.37 8.47
CA VAL A 93 -4.33 0.77 9.25
C VAL A 93 -5.53 0.89 8.31
N VAL A 94 -6.65 0.29 8.65
CA VAL A 94 -7.89 0.35 7.89
C VAL A 94 -8.80 1.43 8.46
N LEU A 95 -9.32 2.30 7.60
CA LEU A 95 -10.41 3.22 7.87
C LEU A 95 -11.69 2.68 7.21
N ARG A 96 -12.66 2.27 8.02
CA ARG A 96 -13.97 1.76 7.58
C ARG A 96 -15.07 2.32 8.46
N GLY A 97 -16.13 2.88 7.87
CA GLY A 97 -17.24 3.47 8.61
C GLY A 97 -16.81 4.60 9.54
N GLY A 98 -15.65 5.22 9.28
CA GLY A 98 -15.04 6.20 10.19
C GLY A 98 -14.26 5.62 11.37
N HIS A 99 -14.12 4.29 11.47
CA HIS A 99 -13.35 3.61 12.51
C HIS A 99 -11.98 3.18 11.99
N LEU A 100 -10.94 3.43 12.80
CA LEU A 100 -9.58 2.99 12.54
C LEU A 100 -9.31 1.63 13.20
N THR A 101 -8.71 0.70 12.46
CA THR A 101 -8.26 -0.60 12.98
C THR A 101 -6.88 -0.94 12.40
N ALA A 102 -5.93 -1.34 13.24
CA ALA A 102 -4.64 -1.84 12.78
C ALA A 102 -4.77 -3.30 12.33
N LEU A 103 -4.18 -3.62 11.18
CA LEU A 103 -3.98 -5.02 10.78
C LEU A 103 -2.68 -5.56 11.39
N GLU A 104 -2.46 -6.86 11.27
CA GLU A 104 -1.19 -7.46 11.65
C GLU A 104 -0.04 -6.81 10.86
N ALA A 105 1.00 -6.38 11.58
CA ALA A 105 2.15 -5.74 10.98
C ALA A 105 2.96 -6.76 10.17
N GLU A 106 3.42 -6.36 8.98
CA GLU A 106 4.31 -7.18 8.18
C GLU A 106 5.78 -6.85 8.50
N ALA A 107 6.64 -7.86 8.49
CA ALA A 107 8.09 -7.65 8.45
C ALA A 107 8.53 -7.00 7.11
N PRO A 108 9.78 -6.56 6.93
CA PRO A 108 10.31 -6.22 5.61
C PRO A 108 10.37 -7.42 4.66
N ALA A 109 10.44 -7.15 3.35
CA ALA A 109 10.59 -8.21 2.36
C ALA A 109 12.04 -8.71 2.39
N GLY A 110 12.25 -9.99 2.17
CA GLY A 110 13.60 -10.53 1.98
C GLY A 110 14.22 -9.98 0.70
N LEU A 111 15.53 -9.76 0.69
CA LEU A 111 16.23 -9.12 -0.42
C LEU A 111 16.21 -9.93 -1.73
N THR A 112 15.98 -11.23 -1.67
CA THR A 112 16.14 -12.14 -2.83
C THR A 112 14.83 -12.50 -3.54
N ARG A 113 13.67 -12.15 -2.96
CA ARG A 113 12.35 -12.52 -3.49
C ARG A 113 11.39 -11.35 -3.40
N ALA A 114 10.45 -11.29 -4.35
CA ALA A 114 9.31 -10.41 -4.24
C ALA A 114 8.35 -10.98 -3.18
N ARG A 115 7.62 -10.12 -2.48
CA ARG A 115 6.54 -10.55 -1.59
C ARG A 115 5.20 -10.07 -2.11
N LEU A 116 4.24 -10.97 -2.15
CA LEU A 116 2.84 -10.69 -2.47
C LEU A 116 2.02 -10.82 -1.20
N THR A 117 1.15 -9.85 -0.93
CA THR A 117 0.23 -9.89 0.22
C THR A 117 -1.19 -9.65 -0.27
N LEU A 118 -2.12 -10.53 0.10
CA LEU A 118 -3.55 -10.36 -0.11
C LEU A 118 -4.19 -9.89 1.19
N TYR A 119 -4.79 -8.71 1.16
CA TYR A 119 -5.60 -8.14 2.24
C TYR A 119 -7.07 -8.26 1.86
N ASN A 120 -7.80 -9.15 2.52
CA ASN A 120 -9.22 -9.31 2.27
C ASN A 120 -10.03 -8.39 3.18
N LEU A 121 -10.36 -7.20 2.67
CA LEU A 121 -11.22 -6.22 3.31
C LEU A 121 -12.68 -6.34 2.81
N SER A 122 -13.03 -7.42 2.12
CA SER A 122 -14.41 -7.72 1.70
C SER A 122 -15.14 -8.60 2.73
N ASP A 123 -16.36 -9.03 2.40
CA ASP A 123 -17.21 -9.88 3.25
C ASP A 123 -17.21 -11.37 2.89
N ALA A 124 -16.46 -11.76 1.87
CA ALA A 124 -16.36 -13.15 1.43
C ALA A 124 -14.91 -13.56 1.18
N PRO A 125 -14.56 -14.86 1.24
CA PRO A 125 -13.22 -15.33 0.94
C PRO A 125 -12.70 -14.83 -0.42
N ALA A 126 -11.39 -14.59 -0.48
CA ALA A 126 -10.70 -14.12 -1.67
C ALA A 126 -9.40 -14.91 -1.88
N THR A 127 -9.06 -15.11 -3.14
CA THR A 127 -7.87 -15.84 -3.58
C THR A 127 -7.06 -14.96 -4.52
N LEU A 128 -5.75 -14.84 -4.27
CA LEU A 128 -4.81 -14.27 -5.25
C LEU A 128 -4.29 -15.40 -6.13
N SER A 129 -4.41 -15.25 -7.43
CA SER A 129 -3.98 -16.23 -8.43
C SER A 129 -3.25 -15.56 -9.59
N THR A 130 -2.71 -16.36 -10.50
CA THR A 130 -2.44 -15.91 -11.88
C THR A 130 -3.73 -15.34 -12.50
N ALA A 131 -3.60 -14.37 -13.42
CA ALA A 131 -4.76 -13.65 -13.98
C ALA A 131 -5.75 -14.56 -14.74
N ASP A 132 -5.32 -15.73 -15.18
CA ASP A 132 -6.17 -16.76 -15.77
C ASP A 132 -6.88 -17.67 -14.74
N GLY A 133 -6.64 -17.45 -13.45
CA GLY A 133 -7.23 -18.20 -12.34
C GLY A 133 -6.66 -19.61 -12.13
N ARG A 134 -5.71 -20.07 -12.97
CA ARG A 134 -5.26 -21.47 -12.97
C ARG A 134 -4.32 -21.82 -11.82
N THR A 135 -3.52 -20.87 -11.34
CA THR A 135 -2.58 -21.10 -10.25
C THR A 135 -2.93 -20.22 -9.06
N ALA A 136 -3.45 -20.82 -7.99
CA ALA A 136 -3.67 -20.14 -6.73
C ALA A 136 -2.34 -19.90 -6.00
N LEU A 137 -2.08 -18.65 -5.63
CA LEU A 137 -0.89 -18.23 -4.88
C LEU A 137 -1.21 -18.05 -3.40
N LEU A 138 -2.33 -17.38 -3.10
CA LEU A 138 -2.84 -17.16 -1.74
C LEU A 138 -4.33 -17.52 -1.73
N GLY A 139 -4.64 -18.78 -1.42
CA GLY A 139 -6.00 -19.31 -1.45
C GLY A 139 -6.83 -19.00 -0.20
N ASP A 140 -8.12 -18.74 -0.42
CA ASP A 140 -9.19 -18.69 0.59
C ASP A 140 -8.86 -17.82 1.81
N VAL A 141 -8.33 -16.63 1.56
CA VAL A 141 -8.08 -15.64 2.62
C VAL A 141 -9.44 -15.16 3.13
N ALA A 142 -9.70 -15.41 4.41
CA ALA A 142 -10.97 -15.09 5.06
C ALA A 142 -11.24 -13.57 5.13
N PRO A 143 -12.51 -13.14 5.23
CA PRO A 143 -12.85 -11.74 5.48
C PRO A 143 -12.11 -11.15 6.70
N GLY A 144 -11.53 -9.97 6.54
CA GLY A 144 -10.74 -9.29 7.57
C GLY A 144 -9.32 -9.84 7.79
N ALA A 145 -8.93 -10.92 7.09
CA ALA A 145 -7.60 -11.51 7.19
C ALA A 145 -6.65 -11.00 6.10
N GLN A 146 -5.36 -11.23 6.33
CA GLN A 146 -4.31 -11.06 5.33
C GLN A 146 -3.45 -12.32 5.23
N ARG A 147 -2.83 -12.54 4.07
CA ARG A 147 -1.83 -13.60 3.86
C ARG A 147 -0.75 -13.14 2.91
N SER A 148 0.47 -13.62 3.10
CA SER A 148 1.62 -13.25 2.26
C SER A 148 2.38 -14.48 1.75
N LEU A 149 3.01 -14.34 0.59
CA LEU A 149 3.88 -15.33 -0.05
C LEU A 149 5.09 -14.63 -0.68
N SER A 150 6.27 -15.24 -0.54
CA SER A 150 7.47 -14.81 -1.26
C SER A 150 7.67 -15.61 -2.55
N VAL A 151 7.86 -14.90 -3.66
CA VAL A 151 8.01 -15.47 -5.01
C VAL A 151 9.31 -15.00 -5.66
N ASN A 152 9.80 -15.74 -6.64
CA ASN A 152 10.97 -15.31 -7.42
C ASN A 152 10.63 -14.05 -8.22
N ALA A 153 11.68 -13.29 -8.57
CA ALA A 153 11.53 -12.17 -9.49
C ALA A 153 11.12 -12.71 -10.87
N VAL A 154 9.93 -12.32 -11.34
CA VAL A 154 9.33 -12.82 -12.58
C VAL A 154 8.29 -11.83 -13.08
N SER A 155 8.04 -11.80 -14.39
CA SER A 155 6.89 -11.08 -14.94
C SER A 155 5.64 -11.95 -14.81
N ALA A 156 4.59 -11.43 -14.18
CA ALA A 156 3.34 -12.16 -13.99
C ALA A 156 2.13 -11.24 -14.11
N ALA A 157 1.08 -11.72 -14.77
CA ALA A 157 -0.26 -11.15 -14.66
C ALA A 157 -0.99 -11.87 -13.52
N LEU A 158 -1.55 -11.09 -12.59
CA LEU A 158 -2.20 -11.60 -11.38
C LEU A 158 -3.68 -11.19 -11.35
N GLY A 159 -4.47 -11.88 -10.55
CA GLY A 159 -5.87 -11.54 -10.34
C GLY A 159 -6.36 -11.96 -8.96
N VAL A 160 -7.38 -11.25 -8.48
CA VAL A 160 -8.15 -11.63 -7.28
C VAL A 160 -9.41 -12.34 -7.74
N PHE A 161 -9.69 -13.48 -7.14
CA PHE A 161 -10.84 -14.31 -7.40
C PHE A 161 -11.66 -14.53 -6.13
N GLY A 162 -12.96 -14.73 -6.28
CA GLY A 162 -13.84 -15.15 -5.20
C GLY A 162 -14.99 -15.98 -5.77
N ASN A 163 -15.31 -17.10 -5.11
CA ASN A 163 -16.31 -18.07 -5.57
C ASN A 163 -16.09 -18.52 -7.03
N GLY A 164 -14.83 -18.71 -7.42
CA GLY A 164 -14.44 -19.14 -8.77
C GLY A 164 -14.57 -18.07 -9.87
N LYS A 165 -14.96 -16.83 -9.55
CA LYS A 165 -15.04 -15.71 -10.50
C LYS A 165 -13.99 -14.66 -10.22
N ALA A 166 -13.49 -14.01 -11.28
CA ALA A 166 -12.58 -12.88 -11.12
C ALA A 166 -13.31 -11.70 -10.46
N VAL A 167 -12.75 -11.18 -9.38
CA VAL A 167 -13.11 -9.88 -8.79
C VAL A 167 -12.38 -8.77 -9.56
N ALA A 168 -11.09 -8.97 -9.84
CA ALA A 168 -10.31 -8.12 -10.72
C ALA A 168 -9.10 -8.89 -11.27
N THR A 169 -8.64 -8.49 -12.46
CA THR A 169 -7.36 -8.93 -13.04
C THR A 169 -6.49 -7.72 -13.28
N PHE A 170 -5.18 -7.89 -13.13
CA PHE A 170 -4.20 -6.83 -13.28
C PHE A 170 -3.29 -7.13 -14.48
N PRO A 171 -2.82 -6.09 -15.20
CA PRO A 171 -1.83 -6.25 -16.25
C PRO A 171 -0.58 -6.99 -15.75
N ALA A 172 0.16 -7.59 -16.68
CA ALA A 172 1.44 -8.19 -16.34
C ALA A 172 2.41 -7.13 -15.80
N GLU A 173 3.06 -7.44 -14.69
CA GLU A 173 4.06 -6.59 -14.06
C GLU A 173 5.32 -7.41 -13.74
N ALA A 174 6.48 -6.79 -13.88
CA ALA A 174 7.75 -7.35 -13.43
C ALA A 174 7.83 -7.28 -11.90
N LEU A 175 7.81 -8.44 -11.24
CA LEU A 175 7.99 -8.54 -9.81
C LEU A 175 9.48 -8.49 -9.48
N HIS A 176 9.91 -7.53 -8.65
CA HIS A 176 11.32 -7.30 -8.33
C HIS A 176 11.72 -7.94 -6.99
N ALA A 177 12.95 -8.44 -6.91
CA ALA A 177 13.51 -8.96 -5.67
C ALA A 177 13.55 -7.85 -4.59
N GLY A 178 13.18 -8.17 -3.36
CA GLY A 178 13.10 -7.20 -2.27
C GLY A 178 11.92 -6.23 -2.36
N ALA A 179 11.10 -6.28 -3.40
CA ALA A 179 9.87 -5.50 -3.48
C ALA A 179 8.72 -6.22 -2.75
N SER A 180 7.76 -5.44 -2.25
CA SER A 180 6.48 -5.94 -1.75
C SER A 180 5.37 -5.47 -2.68
N TYR A 181 4.31 -6.26 -2.82
CA TYR A 181 3.13 -5.95 -3.61
C TYR A 181 1.89 -6.33 -2.80
N SER A 182 0.84 -5.54 -2.87
CA SER A 182 -0.39 -5.76 -2.11
C SER A 182 -1.60 -5.79 -3.03
N ALA A 183 -2.40 -6.84 -2.94
CA ALA A 183 -3.76 -6.88 -3.43
C ALA A 183 -4.72 -6.57 -2.27
N PHE A 184 -5.56 -5.55 -2.43
CA PHE A 184 -6.62 -5.23 -1.48
C PHE A 184 -7.97 -5.55 -2.10
N VAL A 185 -8.81 -6.30 -1.39
CA VAL A 185 -10.16 -6.66 -1.84
C VAL A 185 -11.17 -5.91 -1.01
N PHE A 186 -12.15 -5.27 -1.64
CA PHE A 186 -13.16 -4.44 -0.99
C PHE A 186 -14.56 -4.86 -1.41
N GLY A 187 -15.57 -4.27 -0.76
CA GLY A 187 -16.98 -4.40 -1.14
C GLY A 187 -17.67 -5.63 -0.56
N HIS A 188 -18.90 -5.82 -1.00
CA HIS A 188 -19.82 -6.81 -0.46
C HIS A 188 -20.47 -7.62 -1.58
N GLY A 189 -20.64 -8.93 -1.37
CA GLY A 189 -21.35 -9.80 -2.32
C GLY A 189 -20.77 -9.77 -3.74
N GLN A 190 -21.56 -9.32 -4.71
CA GLN A 190 -21.16 -9.21 -6.12
C GLN A 190 -20.47 -7.88 -6.45
N ASP A 191 -20.62 -6.84 -5.62
CA ASP A 191 -20.03 -5.50 -5.83
C ASP A 191 -18.61 -5.40 -5.28
N ARG A 192 -17.90 -6.53 -5.26
CA ARG A 192 -16.50 -6.57 -4.81
C ARG A 192 -15.59 -5.98 -5.86
N SER A 193 -14.56 -5.30 -5.41
CA SER A 193 -13.49 -4.75 -6.26
C SER A 193 -12.14 -5.07 -5.64
N ALA A 194 -11.06 -4.92 -6.42
CA ALA A 194 -9.72 -5.06 -5.88
C ALA A 194 -8.75 -4.03 -6.45
N LEU A 195 -7.78 -3.62 -5.63
CA LEU A 195 -6.68 -2.74 -5.99
C LEU A 195 -5.36 -3.50 -5.90
N TRP A 196 -4.52 -3.33 -6.91
CA TRP A 196 -3.14 -3.80 -6.93
C TRP A 196 -2.19 -2.64 -6.67
N VAL A 197 -1.32 -2.77 -5.67
CA VAL A 197 -0.49 -1.68 -5.17
C VAL A 197 0.93 -2.16 -4.94
N GLN A 198 1.89 -1.54 -5.63
CA GLN A 198 3.27 -1.50 -5.19
C GLN A 198 3.41 -0.36 -4.14
N PRO A 199 3.89 -0.65 -2.92
CA PRO A 199 4.17 0.36 -1.90
C PRO A 199 5.03 1.49 -2.44
N THR A 200 4.56 2.72 -2.23
CA THR A 200 5.34 3.94 -2.43
C THR A 200 5.56 4.64 -1.09
N LEU A 201 6.65 5.39 -0.97
CA LEU A 201 6.93 6.24 0.19
C LEU A 201 6.61 7.70 -0.12
N LYS A 202 6.14 8.42 0.89
CA LYS A 202 5.93 9.87 0.84
C LYS A 202 6.63 10.57 2.01
#